data_AF-A0AAD9KB14-F1
#
_entry.id   AF-A0AAD9KB14-F1
#
_cell.length_a   1.000
_cell.length_b   1.000
_cell.length_c   1.000
_cell.angle_alpha   90.00
_cell.angle_beta   90.00
_cell.angle_gamma   90.00
#
_symmetry.space_group_name_H-M   'P 1'
#
loop_
_entity.id
_entity.type
_entity.pdbx_description
1 polymer ?
#
loop_
_entity_poly.entity_id
_entity_poly.type
_entity_poly.pdbx_seq_one_letter_code
_entity_poly.pdbx_strand_id
1 'polypeptide(L)'
;MEPFPMMIVGDMNADLQRHAQLSRYWYRQHPYNKHSYILYDFFSNNELKASNFNFDQDGSYTCFNATSHSCIDHVFASSCTGDIIKRCSILSDLPTNVSDHYPLLTTAELHIQSNIKHGNNISTVPNYPRLNWPDNEVCASYSRYLIDCAKSLPTSTV
;
A
#
# COMPACT_ATOMS: atom_id res chain seq x y z
N MET A 1 4.15 -17.61 -15.99
CA MET A 1 3.13 -16.54 -16.06
C MET A 1 3.93 -15.25 -16.02
N GLU A 2 3.71 -14.31 -16.93
CA GLU A 2 4.44 -13.03 -16.90
C GLU A 2 4.05 -12.27 -15.61
N PRO A 3 5.02 -11.68 -14.88
CA PRO A 3 4.73 -11.01 -13.62
C PRO A 3 3.86 -9.77 -13.85
N PHE A 4 2.69 -9.75 -13.24
CA PHE A 4 1.77 -8.62 -13.32
C PHE A 4 2.26 -7.46 -12.43
N PRO A 5 2.36 -6.23 -12.94
CA PRO A 5 2.75 -5.09 -12.13
C PRO A 5 1.64 -4.75 -11.13
N MET A 6 1.88 -5.01 -9.85
CA MET A 6 0.95 -4.74 -8.76
C MET A 6 1.63 -4.01 -7.62
N MET A 7 0.94 -3.03 -7.04
CA MET A 7 1.26 -2.41 -5.77
C MET A 7 -0.04 -2.28 -4.96
N ILE A 8 0.01 -2.68 -3.68
CA ILE A 8 -1.09 -2.59 -2.73
C ILE A 8 -0.59 -1.73 -1.56
N VAL A 9 -1.32 -0.67 -1.23
CA VAL A 9 -0.95 0.28 -0.18
C VAL A 9 -2.14 0.49 0.74
N GLY A 10 -1.92 0.48 2.05
CA GLY A 10 -2.93 0.87 3.03
C GLY A 10 -2.71 0.30 4.42
N ASP A 11 -3.69 0.55 5.28
CA ASP A 11 -3.80 -0.01 6.62
C ASP A 11 -4.22 -1.48 6.55
N MET A 12 -3.32 -2.36 6.99
CA MET A 12 -3.54 -3.80 7.02
C MET A 12 -3.95 -4.30 8.42
N ASN A 13 -4.02 -3.41 9.41
CA ASN A 13 -4.32 -3.72 10.82
C ASN A 13 -3.44 -4.84 11.41
N ALA A 14 -2.21 -5.00 10.90
CA ALA A 14 -1.30 -6.04 11.35
C ALA A 14 0.17 -5.59 11.26
N ASP A 15 0.86 -5.68 12.39
CA ASP A 15 2.31 -5.51 12.44
C ASP A 15 3.02 -6.65 11.73
N LEU A 16 4.06 -6.33 10.97
CA LEU A 16 4.91 -7.31 10.29
C LEU A 16 6.36 -7.21 10.77
N GLN A 17 7.02 -8.36 10.80
CA GLN A 17 8.41 -8.44 11.21
C GLN A 17 9.34 -8.06 10.04
N ARG A 18 10.29 -7.16 10.31
CA ARG A 18 11.26 -6.64 9.33
C ARG A 18 12.49 -7.55 9.11
N HIS A 19 12.59 -8.68 9.81
CA HIS A 19 13.79 -9.52 9.78
C HIS A 19 13.83 -10.48 8.59
N ALA A 20 15.01 -10.66 8.02
CA ALA A 20 15.27 -11.53 6.86
C ALA A 20 15.03 -13.02 7.14
N GLN A 21 15.04 -13.46 8.40
CA GLN A 21 14.74 -14.84 8.79
C GLN A 21 13.65 -14.87 9.86
N LEU A 22 12.49 -15.40 9.50
CA LEU A 22 11.35 -15.57 10.40
C LEU A 22 11.38 -16.97 11.02
N SER A 23 11.41 -17.05 12.35
CA SER A 23 11.21 -18.34 13.04
C SER A 23 9.79 -18.85 12.80
N ARG A 24 9.54 -20.16 12.81
CA ARG A 24 8.17 -20.73 12.61
C ARG A 24 7.09 -20.13 13.53
N TYR A 25 7.47 -19.59 14.68
CA TYR A 25 6.58 -19.06 15.70
C TYR A 25 6.70 -17.55 15.90
N TRP A 26 7.31 -16.82 14.96
CA TRP A 26 7.56 -15.39 15.05
C TRP A 26 6.32 -14.58 15.42
N TYR A 27 5.17 -14.94 14.83
CA TYR A 27 3.88 -14.28 15.02
C TYR A 27 3.29 -14.42 16.43
N ARG A 28 3.94 -15.19 17.33
CA ARG A 28 3.52 -15.32 18.73
C ARG A 28 4.16 -14.26 19.63
N GLN A 29 5.14 -13.52 19.13
CA GLN A 29 5.83 -12.47 19.86
C GLN A 29 5.07 -11.16 19.66
N HIS A 30 4.78 -10.44 20.75
CA HIS A 30 4.19 -9.10 20.66
C HIS A 30 5.14 -8.14 19.89
N PRO A 31 4.64 -7.27 19.00
CA PRO A 31 3.23 -6.94 18.72
C PRO A 31 2.52 -7.88 17.72
N TYR A 32 3.22 -8.87 17.18
CA TYR A 32 2.69 -9.77 16.17
C TYR A 32 1.63 -10.72 16.72
N ASN A 33 0.75 -11.17 15.83
CA ASN A 33 -0.31 -12.10 16.15
C ASN A 33 -0.67 -12.97 14.94
N LYS A 34 -1.74 -13.77 15.07
CA LYS A 34 -2.20 -14.67 13.99
C LYS A 34 -2.54 -13.92 12.69
N HIS A 35 -3.03 -12.68 12.76
CA HIS A 35 -3.31 -11.85 11.58
C HIS A 35 -2.02 -11.44 10.88
N SER A 36 -0.96 -11.09 11.62
CA SER A 36 0.39 -10.86 11.05
C SER A 36 0.87 -12.06 10.24
N TYR A 37 0.70 -13.28 10.77
CA TYR A 37 1.05 -14.51 10.05
C TYR A 37 0.25 -14.68 8.76
N ILE A 38 -1.08 -14.55 8.84
CA ILE A 38 -1.96 -14.72 7.68
C ILE A 38 -1.62 -13.71 6.58
N LEU A 39 -1.41 -12.44 6.95
CA LEU A 39 -1.06 -11.37 6.02
C LEU A 39 0.26 -11.67 5.30
N TYR A 40 1.29 -12.01 6.08
CA TYR A 40 2.62 -12.33 5.55
C TYR A 40 2.58 -13.55 4.62
N ASP A 41 1.92 -14.63 5.05
CA ASP A 41 1.79 -15.87 4.28
C ASP A 41 1.01 -15.63 2.97
N PHE A 42 -0.11 -14.91 3.04
CA PHE A 42 -0.90 -14.58 1.86
C PHE A 42 -0.09 -13.81 0.82
N PHE A 43 0.56 -12.70 1.21
CA PHE A 43 1.31 -11.89 0.24
C PHE A 43 2.55 -12.61 -0.28
N SER A 44 3.27 -13.34 0.58
CA SER A 44 4.44 -14.12 0.16
C SER A 44 4.08 -15.21 -0.85
N ASN A 45 2.97 -15.93 -0.63
CA ASN A 45 2.48 -16.96 -1.55
C ASN A 45 1.97 -16.40 -2.88
N ASN A 46 1.66 -15.10 -2.94
CA ASN A 46 1.28 -14.38 -4.16
C ASN A 46 2.45 -13.56 -4.76
N GLU A 47 3.69 -13.85 -4.35
CA GLU A 47 4.90 -13.19 -4.84
C GLU A 47 4.92 -11.66 -4.62
N LEU A 48 4.24 -11.19 -3.57
CA LEU A 48 4.20 -9.81 -3.14
C LEU A 48 5.08 -9.63 -1.89
N LYS A 49 5.90 -8.57 -1.88
CA LYS A 49 6.81 -8.26 -0.77
C LYS A 49 6.45 -6.93 -0.13
N ALA A 50 6.56 -6.86 1.20
CA ALA A 50 6.47 -5.61 1.96
C ALA A 50 7.64 -4.69 1.57
N SER A 51 7.42 -3.87 0.55
CA SER A 51 8.42 -3.06 -0.11
C SER A 51 8.87 -1.87 0.73
N ASN A 52 8.00 -1.38 1.64
CA ASN A 52 8.38 -0.38 2.63
C ASN A 52 9.54 -0.83 3.53
N PHE A 53 9.74 -2.13 3.75
CA PHE A 53 10.86 -2.63 4.55
C PHE A 53 12.21 -2.60 3.84
N ASN A 54 12.24 -2.32 2.53
CA ASN A 54 13.47 -2.20 1.75
C ASN A 54 14.07 -0.78 1.79
N PHE A 55 13.41 0.17 2.46
CA PHE A 55 13.83 1.57 2.52
C PHE A 55 14.05 1.98 3.96
N ASP A 56 15.03 2.87 4.16
CA ASP A 56 15.21 3.54 5.44
C ASP A 56 13.96 4.35 5.79
N GLN A 57 13.50 4.20 7.03
CA GLN A 57 12.29 4.84 7.53
C GLN A 57 12.67 5.98 8.46
N ASP A 58 12.04 7.14 8.28
CA ASP A 58 12.20 8.30 9.16
C ASP A 58 11.54 8.06 10.54
N GLY A 59 10.69 7.03 10.67
CA GLY A 59 10.02 6.62 11.91
C GLY A 59 9.91 5.10 12.09
N SER A 60 9.51 4.66 13.29
CA SER A 60 9.40 3.23 13.63
C SER A 60 7.97 2.68 13.61
N TYR A 61 6.95 3.53 13.52
CA TYR A 61 5.53 3.16 13.57
C TYR A 61 4.71 4.03 12.60
N THR A 62 3.58 3.51 12.13
CA THR A 62 2.65 4.19 11.23
C THR A 62 1.34 4.56 11.92
N CYS A 63 1.04 3.95 13.07
CA CYS A 63 -0.14 4.22 13.88
C CYS A 63 0.27 4.40 15.34
N PHE A 64 -0.38 5.31 16.04
CA PHE A 64 -0.13 5.60 17.44
C PHE A 64 -1.40 6.01 18.17
N ASN A 65 -1.45 5.67 19.45
CA ASN A 65 -2.42 6.23 20.38
C ASN A 65 -1.69 6.66 21.66
N ALA A 66 -2.45 7.05 22.69
CA ALA A 66 -1.88 7.54 23.95
C ALA A 66 -0.91 6.57 24.65
N THR A 67 -0.96 5.28 24.34
CA THR A 67 -0.24 4.22 25.06
C THR A 67 0.52 3.24 24.18
N SER A 68 0.27 3.20 22.87
CA SER A 68 0.86 2.20 21.98
C SER A 68 1.21 2.77 20.62
N HIS A 69 2.20 2.15 19.99
CA HIS A 69 2.70 2.46 18.66
C HIS A 69 2.75 1.16 17.85
N SER A 70 2.27 1.20 16.60
CA SER A 70 2.20 0.04 15.72
C SER A 70 2.54 0.42 14.27
N CYS A 71 3.11 -0.51 13.52
CA CYS A 71 3.46 -0.39 12.11
C CYS A 71 2.49 -1.26 11.30
N ILE A 72 1.27 -0.77 11.08
CA ILE A 72 0.16 -1.52 10.46
C ILE A 72 -0.15 -1.08 9.03
N ASP A 73 0.38 0.05 8.60
CA ASP A 73 0.31 0.51 7.22
C ASP A 73 1.49 -0.08 6.44
N HIS A 74 1.23 -0.63 5.26
CA HIS A 74 2.24 -1.32 4.46
C HIS A 74 2.11 -1.02 2.97
N VAL A 75 3.22 -1.22 2.26
CA VAL A 75 3.29 -1.17 0.80
C VAL A 75 3.74 -2.54 0.33
N PHE A 76 2.84 -3.31 -0.28
CA PHE A 76 3.19 -4.57 -0.94
C PHE A 76 3.35 -4.35 -2.43
N ALA A 77 4.40 -4.91 -3.03
CA ALA A 77 4.60 -4.84 -4.47
C ALA A 77 5.04 -6.19 -5.01
N SER A 78 4.64 -6.48 -6.26
CA SER A 78 5.24 -7.57 -7.03
C SER A 78 6.69 -7.22 -7.36
N SER A 79 7.52 -8.21 -7.66
CA SER A 79 8.97 -7.97 -7.87
C SER A 79 9.24 -6.90 -8.93
N CYS A 80 8.55 -6.94 -10.08
CA CYS A 80 8.71 -5.95 -11.14
C CYS A 80 8.26 -4.53 -10.73
N THR A 81 7.24 -4.42 -9.87
CA THR A 81 6.81 -3.13 -9.33
C THR A 81 7.74 -2.65 -8.21
N GLY A 82 8.30 -3.56 -7.41
CA GLY A 82 9.28 -3.23 -6.38
C GLY A 82 10.50 -2.51 -6.96
N ASP A 83 10.97 -2.94 -8.13
CA ASP A 83 12.15 -2.38 -8.81
C ASP A 83 11.98 -0.92 -9.26
N ILE A 84 10.73 -0.48 -9.46
CA ILE A 84 10.42 0.90 -9.85
C ILE A 84 10.17 1.83 -8.67
N ILE A 85 9.99 1.29 -7.45
CA ILE A 85 9.84 2.10 -6.24
C ILE A 85 11.21 2.70 -5.91
N LYS A 86 11.27 4.03 -5.80
CA LYS A 86 12.51 4.78 -5.52
C LYS A 86 12.64 5.18 -4.06
N ARG A 87 11.51 5.37 -3.38
CA ARG A 87 11.46 5.73 -1.97
C ARG A 87 10.18 5.21 -1.35
N CYS A 88 10.27 4.80 -0.09
CA CYS A 88 9.13 4.62 0.79
C CYS A 88 9.53 5.11 2.19
N SER A 89 8.84 6.11 2.75
CA SER A 89 9.19 6.67 4.06
C SER A 89 7.94 7.09 4.85
N ILE A 90 7.93 6.78 6.14
CA ILE A 90 6.95 7.30 7.11
C ILE A 90 7.15 8.80 7.28
N LEU A 91 6.09 9.60 7.13
CA LEU A 91 6.12 11.04 7.37
C LEU A 91 5.68 11.38 8.80
N SER A 92 6.58 11.21 9.78
CA SER A 92 6.29 11.45 11.21
C SER A 92 6.23 12.93 11.59
N ASP A 93 6.93 13.79 10.86
CA ASP A 93 7.09 15.22 11.18
C ASP A 93 6.07 16.10 10.43
N LEU A 94 4.78 15.75 10.52
CA LEU A 94 3.69 16.53 9.95
C LEU A 94 2.88 17.20 11.05
N PRO A 95 3.17 18.47 11.40
CA PRO A 95 2.46 19.20 12.47
C PRO A 95 0.95 19.34 12.24
N THR A 96 0.52 19.21 10.99
CA THR A 96 -0.89 19.29 10.58
C THR A 96 -1.59 17.94 10.60
N ASN A 97 -0.88 16.85 10.95
CA ASN A 97 -1.49 15.54 11.02
C ASN A 97 -2.40 15.46 12.27
N VAL A 98 -3.69 15.28 12.02
CA VAL A 98 -4.72 15.11 13.06
C VAL A 98 -5.18 13.65 13.19
N SER A 99 -4.63 12.76 12.36
CA SER A 99 -4.88 11.31 12.45
C SER A 99 -3.95 10.67 13.48
N ASP A 100 -4.42 9.57 14.03
CA ASP A 100 -3.64 8.55 14.74
C ASP A 100 -2.69 7.75 13.84
N HIS A 101 -2.68 8.00 12.52
CA HIS A 101 -1.76 7.39 11.56
C HIS A 101 -0.81 8.41 10.92
N TYR A 102 0.45 8.05 10.77
CA TYR A 102 1.41 8.73 9.92
C TYR A 102 1.30 8.25 8.47
N PRO A 103 1.32 9.17 7.48
CA PRO A 103 1.34 8.81 6.07
C PRO A 103 2.60 8.02 5.68
N LEU A 104 2.42 7.00 4.82
CA LEU A 104 3.52 6.36 4.09
C LEU A 104 3.69 7.01 2.72
N LEU A 105 4.73 7.82 2.57
CA LEU A 105 5.09 8.41 1.27
C LEU A 105 5.83 7.38 0.42
N THR A 106 5.24 6.99 -0.70
CA THR A 106 5.86 6.06 -1.66
C THR A 106 6.03 6.76 -3.00
N THR A 107 7.25 6.74 -3.56
CA THR A 107 7.53 7.26 -4.90
C THR A 107 7.95 6.13 -5.82
N ALA A 108 7.41 6.10 -7.03
CA ALA A 108 7.75 5.13 -8.05
C ALA A 108 8.02 5.84 -9.39
N GLU A 109 8.97 5.33 -10.15
CA GLU A 109 9.33 5.86 -11.47
C GLU A 109 8.82 4.94 -12.57
N LEU A 110 7.81 5.40 -13.31
CA LEU A 110 7.19 4.65 -14.39
C LEU A 110 7.70 5.15 -15.74
N HIS A 111 8.47 4.32 -16.44
CA HIS A 111 8.83 4.59 -17.84
C HIS A 111 7.72 4.10 -18.76
N ILE A 112 6.85 5.02 -19.19
CA ILE A 112 5.80 4.73 -20.15
C ILE A 112 6.38 4.86 -21.56
N GLN A 113 6.62 3.73 -22.23
CA GLN A 113 6.93 3.76 -23.66
C GLN A 113 5.62 4.05 -24.43
N SER A 114 5.51 5.27 -24.97
CA SER A 114 4.36 5.70 -25.76
C SER A 114 4.38 5.10 -27.16
N ASN A 115 4.25 3.78 -27.28
CA ASN A 115 3.84 3.17 -28.54
C ASN A 115 2.32 3.12 -28.57
N ILE A 116 1.67 4.30 -28.63
CA ILE A 116 0.23 4.40 -28.82
C ILE A 116 -0.09 3.96 -30.25
N LYS A 117 -0.14 2.66 -30.50
CA LYS A 117 -1.03 2.13 -31.53
C LYS A 117 -2.42 2.25 -30.92
N HIS A 118 -3.23 3.17 -31.44
CA HIS A 118 -4.66 3.25 -31.16
C HIS A 118 -5.32 1.95 -31.65
N GLY A 119 -5.20 0.89 -30.87
CA GLY A 119 -5.93 -0.35 -31.06
C GLY A 119 -7.31 -0.16 -30.46
N ASN A 120 -8.35 -0.18 -31.29
CA ASN A 120 -9.76 -0.18 -30.89
C ASN A 120 -10.17 -1.50 -30.19
N ASN A 121 -9.35 -2.02 -29.29
CA ASN A 121 -9.66 -3.22 -28.53
C ASN A 121 -10.06 -2.79 -27.13
N ILE A 122 -11.34 -2.46 -26.98
CA ILE A 122 -12.02 -2.47 -25.68
C ILE A 122 -11.98 -3.92 -25.20
N SER A 123 -10.92 -4.31 -24.50
CA SER A 123 -10.95 -5.55 -23.71
C SER A 123 -11.94 -5.31 -22.59
N THR A 124 -13.06 -6.01 -22.63
CA THR A 124 -14.00 -6.07 -21.51
C THR A 124 -13.23 -6.54 -20.28
N VAL A 125 -12.92 -5.62 -19.38
CA VAL A 125 -12.36 -5.94 -18.07
C VAL A 125 -13.32 -6.93 -17.41
N PRO A 126 -12.86 -8.07 -16.86
CA PRO A 126 -13.71 -8.99 -16.13
C PRO A 126 -14.47 -8.20 -15.07
N ASN A 127 -15.80 -8.37 -15.05
CA ASN A 127 -16.68 -7.65 -14.14
C ASN A 127 -16.43 -8.20 -12.73
N TYR A 128 -15.43 -7.67 -12.02
CA TYR A 128 -15.21 -7.99 -10.62
C TYR A 128 -16.49 -7.63 -9.86
N PRO A 129 -17.00 -8.52 -8.99
CA PRO A 129 -18.19 -8.22 -8.21
C PRO A 129 -17.95 -6.91 -7.46
N ARG A 130 -18.80 -5.92 -7.72
CA ARG A 130 -18.76 -4.66 -6.98
C ARG A 130 -18.98 -4.98 -5.51
N LEU A 131 -18.10 -4.49 -4.65
CA LEU A 131 -18.35 -4.45 -3.21
C LEU A 131 -19.74 -3.84 -2.99
N ASN A 132 -20.63 -4.60 -2.38
CA ASN A 132 -22.01 -4.19 -2.14
C ASN A 132 -22.01 -3.22 -0.94
N TRP A 133 -21.65 -1.97 -1.19
CA TRP A 133 -21.80 -0.90 -0.20
C TRP A 133 -23.31 -0.68 -0.02
N PRO A 134 -23.85 -0.84 1.21
CA PRO A 134 -25.29 -0.79 1.44
C PRO A 134 -25.89 0.61 1.17
N ASP A 135 -25.06 1.64 1.09
CA ASP A 135 -25.46 3.02 0.89
C ASP A 135 -24.82 3.62 -0.37
N ASN A 136 -25.66 3.79 -1.40
CA ASN A 136 -25.26 4.34 -2.70
C ASN A 136 -24.90 5.83 -2.62
N GLU A 137 -25.45 6.58 -1.65
CA GLU A 137 -25.13 8.00 -1.48
C GLU A 137 -23.75 8.18 -0.87
N VAL A 138 -23.40 7.36 0.12
CA VAL A 138 -22.06 7.32 0.72
C VAL A 138 -21.01 6.97 -0.32
N CYS A 139 -21.27 5.95 -1.16
CA CYS A 139 -20.37 5.53 -2.24
C CYS A 139 -20.15 6.66 -3.27
N ALA A 140 -21.22 7.36 -3.66
CA ALA A 140 -21.13 8.49 -4.58
C ALA A 140 -20.40 9.69 -3.97
N SER A 141 -20.63 9.98 -2.69
CA SER A 141 -19.94 11.05 -1.96
C SER A 141 -18.44 10.77 -1.86
N TYR A 142 -18.06 9.56 -1.43
CA TYR A 142 -16.67 9.17 -1.30
C TYR A 142 -15.93 9.14 -2.65
N SER A 143 -16.59 8.64 -3.70
CA SER A 143 -16.03 8.65 -5.06
C SER A 143 -15.74 10.08 -5.55
N ARG A 144 -16.64 11.04 -5.31
CA ARG A 144 -16.43 12.45 -5.67
C ARG A 144 -15.27 13.06 -4.88
N TYR A 145 -15.23 12.80 -3.58
CA TYR A 145 -14.15 13.26 -2.71
C TYR A 145 -12.77 12.78 -3.20
N LEU A 146 -12.63 11.48 -3.51
CA LEU A 146 -11.37 10.93 -4.04
C LEU A 146 -10.96 11.55 -5.38
N ILE A 147 -11.92 11.81 -6.27
CA ILE A 147 -11.67 12.48 -7.55
C ILE A 147 -11.15 13.91 -7.33
N ASP A 148 -11.72 14.64 -6.38
CA ASP A 148 -11.33 16.01 -6.11
C ASP A 148 -9.97 16.10 -5.37
N CYS A 149 -9.68 15.16 -4.48
CA CYS A 149 -8.36 14.98 -3.89
C CYS A 149 -7.29 14.62 -4.94
N ALA A 150 -7.62 13.77 -5.91
CA ALA A 150 -6.69 13.41 -6.97
C ALA A 150 -6.32 14.62 -7.86
N LYS A 151 -7.26 15.55 -8.08
CA LYS A 151 -7.02 16.79 -8.84
C LYS A 151 -6.19 17.82 -8.07
N SER A 152 -6.17 17.77 -6.74
CA SER A 152 -5.41 18.72 -5.91
C SER A 152 -3.96 18.30 -5.68
N LEU A 153 -3.57 17.10 -6.12
CA LEU A 153 -2.17 16.68 -6.10
C LEU A 153 -1.37 17.48 -7.14
N PRO A 154 -0.18 18.01 -6.77
CA PRO A 154 0.63 18.79 -7.69
C PRO A 154 1.08 17.92 -8.86
N THR A 155 0.62 18.25 -10.07
CA THR A 155 1.19 17.68 -11.29
C THR A 155 2.56 18.30 -11.49
N SER A 156 3.61 17.50 -11.34
CA SER A 156 4.97 17.93 -11.72
C SER A 156 4.96 18.21 -13.22
N THR A 157 5.03 19.49 -13.58
CA THR A 157 5.41 19.92 -14.93
C THR A 157 6.88 19.55 -15.13
N VAL A 158 7.11 18.80 -16.19
CA VAL A 158 8.40 18.37 -16.75
C VAL A 158 9.42 19.49 -16.78
#